data_AF-A0A8S9V7Z6-F1
#
_entry.id   AF-A0A8S9V7Z6-F1
#
_cell.length_a   1.000
_cell.length_b   1.000
_cell.length_c   1.000
_cell.angle_alpha   90.00
_cell.angle_beta   90.00
_cell.angle_gamma   90.00
#
_symmetry.space_group_name_H-M   'P 1'
#
loop_
_entity.id
_entity.type
_entity.pdbx_description
1 polymer ?
#
loop_
_entity_poly.entity_id
_entity_poly.type
_entity_poly.pdbx_seq_one_letter_code
_entity_poly.pdbx_strand_id
1 'polypeptide(L)'
;MAYDNADIADVPWCPIRPIVDSFNSRRLLVVSSGRLLCIDMSMNAWKRKYCHDGVPHKTKIFRKLEGLKVELKALADGDTGIMLMLELMEGATRQRAKPYNAEYGEETAIYIEIIGAIP
;
A
#
# COMPACT_ATOMS: atom_id res chain seq x y z
N MET A 1 -9.01 7.68 15.90
CA MET A 1 -8.40 8.95 16.33
C MET A 1 -8.59 9.95 15.19
N ALA A 2 -9.05 11.16 15.49
CA ALA A 2 -9.05 12.24 14.50
C ALA A 2 -7.63 12.82 14.48
N TYR A 3 -7.01 12.88 13.31
CA TYR A 3 -5.68 13.45 13.14
C TYR A 3 -5.81 14.96 13.01
N ASP A 4 -5.01 15.71 13.77
CA ASP A 4 -5.03 17.17 13.71
C ASP A 4 -4.29 17.65 12.46
N ASN A 5 -4.60 18.84 11.94
CA ASN A 5 -4.03 19.33 10.68
C ASN A 5 -2.49 19.46 10.71
N ALA A 6 -1.90 19.56 11.91
CA ALA A 6 -0.46 19.61 12.11
C ALA A 6 0.26 18.26 11.83
N ASP A 7 -0.42 17.12 11.99
CA ASP A 7 0.17 15.78 11.80
C ASP A 7 0.33 15.40 10.32
N ILE A 8 -0.38 16.09 9.43
CA ILE A 8 -0.42 15.80 7.99
C ILE A 8 0.89 16.19 7.29
N ALA A 9 1.59 17.21 7.80
CA ALA A 9 2.83 17.70 7.21
C ALA A 9 4.00 16.71 7.41
N ASP A 10 4.07 16.06 8.57
CA ASP A 10 5.16 15.13 8.91
C ASP A 10 4.89 13.68 8.47
N VAL A 11 3.63 13.31 8.21
CA VAL A 11 3.27 11.98 7.68
C VAL A 11 2.28 12.14 6.52
N PRO A 12 2.78 12.27 5.27
CA PRO A 12 1.94 12.60 4.11
C PRO A 12 0.78 11.62 3.85
N TRP A 13 0.92 10.37 4.27
CA TRP A 13 -0.08 9.33 4.11
C TRP A 13 -1.05 9.19 5.28
N CYS A 14 -0.88 10.01 6.32
CA CYS A 14 -1.72 10.00 7.52
C CYS A 14 -3.24 10.02 7.22
N PRO A 15 -3.75 10.77 6.22
CA PRO A 15 -5.18 10.75 5.92
C PRO A 15 -5.75 9.40 5.45
N ILE A 16 -4.94 8.53 4.82
CA ILE A 16 -5.41 7.24 4.28
C ILE A 16 -4.92 6.04 5.09
N ARG A 17 -3.82 6.18 5.83
CA ARG A 17 -3.22 5.10 6.61
C ARG A 17 -4.22 4.39 7.55
N PRO A 18 -5.08 5.08 8.32
CA PRO A 18 -6.08 4.43 9.16
C PRO A 18 -7.07 3.56 8.38
N ILE A 19 -7.38 3.93 7.14
CA ILE A 19 -8.29 3.17 6.28
C ILE A 19 -7.60 1.89 5.81
N VAL A 20 -6.33 1.97 5.41
CA VAL A 20 -5.51 0.80 5.06
C VAL A 20 -5.35 -0.13 6.25
N ASP A 21 -4.99 0.41 7.42
CA ASP A 21 -4.80 -0.37 8.65
C ASP A 21 -6.11 -1.06 9.08
N SER A 22 -7.25 -0.35 8.96
CA SER A 22 -8.57 -0.91 9.28
C SER A 22 -8.98 -1.99 8.27
N PHE A 23 -8.69 -1.80 6.99
CA PHE A 23 -8.92 -2.81 5.96
C PHE A 23 -8.13 -4.09 6.28
N ASN A 24 -6.82 -3.96 6.50
CA ASN A 24 -5.93 -5.07 6.82
C ASN A 24 -6.39 -5.80 8.09
N SER A 25 -6.61 -5.06 9.18
CA SER A 25 -7.08 -5.61 10.45
C SER A 25 -8.42 -6.34 10.32
N ARG A 26 -9.35 -5.79 9.52
CA ARG A 26 -10.65 -6.44 9.31
C ARG A 26 -10.51 -7.72 8.51
N ARG A 27 -9.66 -7.75 7.48
CA ARG A 27 -9.45 -8.93 6.63
C ARG A 27 -8.93 -10.11 7.43
N LEU A 28 -7.97 -9.88 8.33
CA LEU A 28 -7.45 -10.90 9.23
C LEU A 28 -8.51 -11.56 10.12
N LEU A 29 -9.60 -10.85 10.44
CA LEU A 29 -10.67 -11.34 11.30
C LEU A 29 -11.79 -12.06 10.55
N VAL A 30 -11.98 -11.78 9.26
CA VAL A 30 -13.17 -12.21 8.52
C VAL A 30 -12.89 -13.01 7.26
N VAL A 31 -11.62 -13.11 6.86
CA VAL A 31 -11.19 -13.85 5.68
C VAL A 31 -10.02 -14.75 6.07
N SER A 32 -10.19 -16.05 5.89
CA SER A 32 -9.07 -17.00 5.91
C SER A 32 -8.46 -17.09 4.53
N SER A 33 -7.14 -17.00 4.43
CA SER A 33 -6.43 -17.24 3.17
C SER A 33 -6.49 -18.70 2.76
N GLY A 34 -6.53 -18.95 1.45
CA GLY A 34 -6.36 -20.26 0.85
C GLY A 34 -4.90 -20.67 0.76
N ARG A 35 -4.63 -21.64 -0.12
CA ARG A 35 -3.29 -22.25 -0.25
C ARG A 35 -2.34 -21.42 -1.10
N LEU A 36 -2.89 -20.66 -2.04
CA LEU A 36 -2.12 -19.85 -2.97
C LEU A 36 -2.22 -18.38 -2.57
N LEU A 37 -1.08 -17.71 -2.48
CA LEU A 37 -1.01 -16.28 -2.20
C LEU A 37 -0.31 -15.58 -3.36
N CYS A 38 -0.88 -14.47 -3.81
CA CYS A 38 -0.35 -13.66 -4.89
C CYS A 38 -0.07 -12.25 -4.39
N ILE A 39 1.15 -11.77 -4.61
CA ILE A 39 1.57 -10.42 -4.25
C ILE A 39 1.93 -9.67 -5.53
N ASP A 40 1.25 -8.56 -5.79
CA ASP A 40 1.56 -7.69 -6.93
C ASP A 40 1.15 -6.23 -6.63
N MET A 41 1.41 -5.33 -7.58
CA MET A 41 1.06 -3.91 -7.50
C MET A 41 -0.39 -3.66 -7.92
N SER A 42 -1.15 -3.03 -7.02
CA SER A 42 -2.43 -2.42 -7.33
C SER A 42 -2.21 -0.95 -7.71
N MET A 43 -2.51 -0.61 -8.96
CA MET A 43 -2.21 0.68 -9.56
C MET A 43 -3.50 1.48 -9.78
N ASN A 44 -3.74 2.49 -8.96
CA ASN A 44 -4.93 3.33 -9.04
C ASN A 44 -4.67 4.59 -9.87
N ALA A 45 -5.48 4.81 -10.92
CA ALA A 45 -5.35 5.99 -11.77
C ALA A 45 -5.60 7.27 -11.00
N TRP A 46 -4.66 8.22 -11.04
CA TRP A 46 -4.88 9.55 -10.48
C TRP A 46 -5.25 10.53 -11.58
N LYS A 47 -6.52 10.95 -11.61
CA LYS A 47 -7.04 11.97 -12.54
C LYS A 47 -7.30 13.26 -11.75
N ARG A 48 -6.50 14.31 -11.99
CA ARG A 48 -6.69 15.62 -11.33
C ARG A 48 -7.97 16.27 -11.85
N LYS A 49 -9.07 16.18 -11.08
CA LYS A 49 -10.30 16.94 -11.33
C LYS A 49 -10.48 18.14 -10.39
N TYR A 50 -9.82 18.14 -9.23
CA TYR A 50 -10.01 19.14 -8.17
C TYR A 50 -8.70 19.86 -7.77
N CYS A 51 -8.85 21.09 -7.26
CA CYS A 51 -7.78 22.05 -6.95
C CYS A 51 -7.16 21.77 -5.56
N HIS A 52 -6.53 20.61 -5.42
CA HIS A 52 -5.78 20.20 -4.23
C HIS A 52 -4.41 19.66 -4.65
N ASP A 53 -3.43 19.70 -3.74
CA ASP A 53 -2.03 19.29 -3.95
C ASP A 53 -1.86 17.83 -4.40
N GLY A 54 -2.93 17.05 -4.28
CA GLY A 54 -3.09 15.72 -4.86
C GLY A 54 -2.63 14.63 -3.91
N VAL A 55 -1.97 13.60 -4.44
CA VAL A 55 -1.52 12.43 -3.67
C VAL A 55 -0.03 12.57 -3.33
N PRO A 56 0.40 12.18 -2.11
CA PRO A 56 1.79 12.32 -1.65
C PRO A 56 2.84 11.69 -2.56
N HIS A 57 2.54 10.51 -3.09
CA HIS A 57 3.42 9.81 -4.04
C HIS A 57 2.63 9.40 -5.27
N LYS A 58 3.26 9.57 -6.44
CA LYS A 58 2.70 9.19 -7.73
C LYS A 58 3.80 8.52 -8.55
N THR A 59 3.49 7.37 -9.12
CA THR A 59 4.40 6.61 -9.97
C THR A 59 3.85 6.59 -11.40
N LYS A 60 4.74 6.63 -12.38
CA LYS A 60 4.41 6.38 -13.79
C LYS A 60 5.15 5.13 -14.25
N ILE A 61 4.39 4.10 -14.61
CA ILE A 61 4.93 2.84 -15.15
C ILE A 61 4.64 2.81 -16.64
N PHE A 62 5.68 2.81 -17.49
CA PHE A 62 5.54 2.94 -18.95
C PHE A 62 4.60 1.90 -19.58
N ARG A 63 4.61 0.66 -19.07
CA ARG A 63 3.75 -0.43 -19.56
C ARG A 63 2.27 -0.37 -19.12
N LYS A 64 1.87 0.57 -18.26
CA LYS A 64 0.49 0.67 -17.75
C LYS A 64 -0.28 1.76 -18.51
N LEU A 65 -1.51 1.44 -18.92
CA LEU A 65 -2.34 2.24 -19.85
C LEU A 65 -2.68 3.67 -19.40
N GLU A 66 -2.56 3.99 -18.11
CA GLU A 66 -2.94 5.31 -17.58
C GLU A 66 -1.71 5.98 -16.98
N GLY A 67 -1.63 7.31 -17.09
CA GLY A 67 -0.44 8.12 -16.77
C GLY A 67 0.03 8.07 -15.32
N LEU A 68 -0.16 9.15 -14.56
CA LEU A 68 0.21 9.21 -13.14
C LEU A 68 -0.75 8.33 -12.32
N LYS A 69 -0.19 7.50 -11.44
CA LYS A 69 -0.95 6.56 -10.62
C LYS A 69 -0.47 6.58 -9.18
N VAL A 70 -1.35 6.15 -8.29
CA VAL A 70 -1.02 5.79 -6.91
C VAL A 70 -0.77 4.30 -6.87
N GLU A 71 0.34 3.91 -6.26
CA GLU A 71 0.75 2.52 -6.16
C GLU A 71 0.51 2.01 -4.74
N LEU A 72 -0.07 0.82 -4.66
CA LEU A 72 -0.18 0.02 -3.45
C LEU A 72 0.40 -1.35 -3.77
N LYS A 73 1.09 -1.97 -2.82
CA LYS A 73 1.31 -3.41 -2.90
C LYS A 73 0.07 -4.11 -2.34
N ALA A 74 -0.39 -5.15 -3.02
CA ALA A 74 -1.54 -5.92 -2.60
C ALA A 74 -1.17 -7.39 -2.48
N LEU A 75 -1.65 -8.02 -1.43
CA LEU A 75 -1.72 -9.46 -1.30
C LEU A 75 -3.15 -9.89 -1.57
N ALA A 76 -3.31 -10.89 -2.42
CA ALA A 76 -4.58 -11.55 -2.69
C ALA A 76 -4.45 -13.05 -2.49
N ASP A 77 -5.58 -13.65 -2.11
CA ASP A 77 -5.78 -15.09 -2.22
C ASP A 77 -5.77 -15.49 -3.71
N GLY A 78 -4.92 -16.43 -4.08
CA GLY A 78 -4.69 -16.85 -5.46
C GLY A 78 -5.83 -17.69 -6.04
N ASP A 79 -6.59 -18.38 -5.18
CA ASP A 79 -7.70 -19.23 -5.61
C ASP A 79 -8.98 -18.41 -5.88
N THR A 80 -9.27 -17.42 -5.04
CA THR A 80 -10.50 -16.62 -5.08
C THR A 80 -10.30 -15.20 -5.64
N GLY A 81 -9.06 -14.70 -5.68
CA GLY A 81 -8.75 -13.32 -6.05
C GLY A 81 -9.11 -12.28 -4.99
N ILE A 82 -9.52 -12.71 -3.79
CA ILE A 82 -9.89 -11.78 -2.70
C ILE A 82 -8.64 -11.09 -2.18
N MET A 83 -8.65 -9.75 -2.14
CA MET A 83 -7.59 -8.96 -1.52
C MET A 83 -7.60 -9.14 0.01
N LEU A 84 -6.44 -9.52 0.55
CA LEU A 84 -6.21 -9.82 1.95
C LEU A 84 -5.50 -8.67 2.67
N MET A 85 -4.48 -8.09 2.06
CA MET A 85 -3.68 -7.00 2.64
C MET A 85 -3.30 -5.96 1.59
N LEU A 86 -3.14 -4.72 2.03
CA LEU A 86 -2.62 -3.61 1.25
C LEU A 86 -1.46 -2.94 1.99
N GLU A 87 -0.45 -2.55 1.24
CA GLU A 87 0.69 -1.78 1.74
C GLU A 87 0.88 -0.49 0.92
N LEU A 88 1.10 0.62 1.62
CA LEU A 88 1.27 1.93 0.99
C LEU A 88 2.66 2.05 0.36
N MET A 89 2.74 2.44 -0.91
CA MET A 89 4.03 2.75 -1.54
C MET A 89 4.41 4.22 -1.29
N GLU A 90 5.20 4.47 -0.25
CA GLU A 90 5.37 5.81 0.31
C GLU A 90 6.45 6.69 -0.35
N GLY A 91 7.05 6.20 -1.43
CA GLY A 91 8.18 6.83 -2.10
C GLY A 91 9.54 6.48 -1.48
N ALA A 92 10.60 6.76 -2.24
CA ALA A 92 11.93 6.18 -2.03
C ALA A 92 12.50 6.35 -0.60
N THR A 93 12.38 7.55 -0.01
CA THR A 93 12.96 7.82 1.32
C THR A 93 12.29 6.98 2.41
N ARG A 94 10.95 6.91 2.41
CA ARG A 94 10.20 6.15 3.43
C ARG A 94 10.30 4.65 3.18
N GLN A 95 10.34 4.22 1.93
CA GLN A 95 10.57 2.82 1.57
C GLN A 95 11.93 2.31 2.04
N ARG A 96 12.98 3.13 1.90
CA ARG A 96 14.32 2.81 2.44
C ARG A 96 14.37 2.72 3.97
N ALA A 97 13.48 3.44 4.65
CA ALA A 97 13.38 3.41 6.10
C ALA A 97 12.61 2.19 6.64
N LYS A 98 11.97 1.40 5.77
CA LYS A 98 11.24 0.20 6.21
C LYS A 98 12.17 -0.89 6.73
N PRO A 99 11.70 -1.71 7.70
CA PRO A 99 12.43 -2.90 8.13
C PRO A 99 12.85 -3.77 6.94
N TYR A 100 14.00 -4.44 7.06
CA TYR A 100 14.52 -5.37 6.05
C TYR A 100 14.95 -4.75 4.71
N ASN A 101 14.68 -3.46 4.44
CA ASN A 101 15.07 -2.82 3.18
C ASN A 101 16.60 -2.80 2.99
N ALA A 102 17.34 -2.44 4.04
CA ALA A 102 18.80 -2.37 3.98
C ALA A 102 19.47 -3.72 3.70
N GLU A 103 18.83 -4.82 4.10
CA GLU A 103 19.37 -6.17 3.99
C GLU A 103 18.91 -6.88 2.70
N TYR A 104 17.65 -6.72 2.31
CA TYR A 104 17.03 -7.51 1.24
C TYR A 104 16.46 -6.68 0.07
N GLY A 105 16.55 -5.35 0.15
CA GLY A 105 15.96 -4.44 -0.82
C GLY A 105 14.46 -4.18 -0.61
N GLU A 106 13.93 -3.20 -1.35
CA GLU A 106 12.56 -2.69 -1.17
C GLU A 106 11.48 -3.74 -1.40
N GLU A 107 11.53 -4.49 -2.51
CA GLU A 107 10.49 -5.47 -2.83
C GLU A 107 10.41 -6.57 -1.76
N THR A 108 11.55 -7.15 -1.39
CA THR A 108 11.60 -8.23 -0.40
C THR A 108 11.14 -7.74 0.98
N ALA A 109 11.55 -6.54 1.38
CA ALA A 109 11.13 -5.94 2.65
C ALA A 109 9.60 -5.82 2.75
N ILE A 110 8.96 -5.35 1.69
CA ILE A 110 7.50 -5.25 1.61
C ILE A 110 6.85 -6.64 1.66
N TYR A 111 7.47 -7.66 1.04
CA TYR A 111 6.89 -9.01 1.03
C TYR A 111 6.93 -9.63 2.41
N ILE A 112 8.05 -9.45 3.13
CA ILE A 112 8.18 -9.90 4.52
C ILE A 112 7.14 -9.22 5.40
N GLU A 113 6.95 -7.91 5.25
CA GLU A 113 5.95 -7.15 6.01
C GLU A 113 4.52 -7.66 5.78
N ILE A 114 4.12 -7.83 4.51
CA ILE A 114 2.76 -8.26 4.16
C ILE A 114 2.49 -9.72 4.55
N ILE A 115 3.43 -10.63 4.28
CA ILE A 115 3.27 -12.05 4.59
C ILE A 115 3.34 -12.29 6.10
N GLY A 116 4.27 -11.63 6.79
CA GLY A 116 4.45 -11.80 8.23
C GLY A 116 3.27 -11.32 9.07
N ALA A 117 2.34 -10.58 8.48
CA ALA A 117 1.11 -10.13 9.11
C ALA A 117 -0.07 -11.10 8.92
N ILE A 118 0.07 -12.17 8.13
CA ILE A 118 -0.91 -13.26 8.03
C ILE A 118 -0.60 -14.31 9.11
N PRO A 119 -1.58 -14.74 9.92
CA PRO A 119 -1.40 -15.77 10.94
C PRO A 119 -1.17 -17.18 10.39
#